data_AF-A0A7V2F2X7-F1
#
_entry.id   AF-A0A7V2F2X7-F1
#
_cell.length_a   1.000
_cell.length_b   1.000
_cell.length_c   1.000
_cell.angle_alpha   90.00
_cell.angle_beta   90.00
_cell.angle_gamma   90.00
#
_symmetry.space_group_name_H-M   'P 1'
#
loop_
_entity.id
_entity.type
_entity.pdbx_description
1 polymer ?
#
loop_
_entity_poly.entity_id
_entity_poly.type
_entity_poly.pdbx_seq_one_letter_code
_entity_poly.pdbx_strand_id
1 'polypeptide(L)'
;MKRRRTGSIAALICFLLLPAACSERGEVSDLYILEELETASSVADPEKRIERLRIFIGNHGDHPYRIRAYTEIFETISEDLEGEGPALDFLEEAIERESDPQARGMLQYRRFTHLWERDRERAIRLAGELAEGPESYYRLFLYISYHLAGGEEGGRYAGIARRTLSKAMDAATNDAERARAAALLGGLEWKLGNEERALEILEPIAGTTAADESLGEIYWKRGEREKALEAYIRLAAAAPGVREERSIDSLYALVHPGGGGLDGLIWEKRIICCEELVPHRFVDIEGRAYDLARMKGRRLVLMVWQPT
;
A
#
# COMPACT_ATOMS: atom_id res chain seq x y z
N MET A 1 26.76 66.89 -22.19
CA MET A 1 27.99 66.19 -22.66
C MET A 1 27.61 64.73 -22.94
N LYS A 2 27.47 64.27 -24.20
CA LYS A 2 28.52 63.70 -25.10
C LYS A 2 29.32 62.61 -24.35
N ARG A 3 29.38 61.31 -24.69
CA ARG A 3 29.26 60.49 -25.94
C ARG A 3 28.83 59.05 -25.54
N ARG A 4 27.91 58.33 -26.22
CA ARG A 4 28.02 57.52 -27.46
C ARG A 4 29.24 56.58 -27.59
N ARG A 5 28.97 55.26 -27.68
CA ARG A 5 29.37 54.28 -28.73
C ARG A 5 28.50 53.02 -28.51
N THR A 6 27.49 52.67 -29.30
CA THR A 6 27.44 52.09 -30.68
C THR A 6 28.39 50.91 -30.91
N GLY A 7 27.80 49.76 -31.21
CA GLY A 7 28.45 48.55 -31.72
C GLY A 7 27.43 47.44 -31.98
N SER A 8 26.60 47.61 -33.01
CA SER A 8 25.74 46.56 -33.58
C SER A 8 26.58 45.55 -34.36
N ILE A 9 26.31 44.25 -34.24
CA ILE A 9 26.40 43.30 -35.37
C ILE A 9 25.26 42.27 -35.22
N ALA A 10 24.37 42.28 -36.21
CA ALA A 10 23.39 41.24 -36.47
C ALA A 10 24.05 40.04 -37.14
N ALA A 11 23.56 38.83 -36.86
CA ALA A 11 23.65 37.71 -37.80
C ALA A 11 22.43 36.80 -37.62
N LEU A 12 21.45 37.07 -38.49
CA LEU A 12 20.37 36.18 -38.88
C LEU A 12 20.97 35.01 -39.67
N ILE A 13 20.76 33.77 -39.24
CA ILE A 13 20.82 32.60 -40.13
C ILE A 13 19.60 31.74 -39.84
N CYS A 14 18.60 31.85 -40.72
CA CYS A 14 17.63 30.81 -40.96
C CYS A 14 18.33 29.63 -41.62
N PHE A 15 18.26 28.44 -41.01
CA PHE A 15 18.30 27.20 -41.76
C PHE A 15 17.13 26.32 -41.32
N LEU A 16 16.19 26.18 -42.24
CA LEU A 16 15.19 25.12 -42.28
C LEU A 16 15.91 23.78 -42.47
N LEU A 17 15.86 22.93 -41.45
CA LEU A 17 15.98 21.47 -41.61
C LEU A 17 14.94 20.82 -40.70
N LEU A 18 13.74 20.64 -41.25
CA LEU A 18 12.93 19.47 -40.92
C LEU A 18 13.36 18.35 -41.86
N PRO A 19 13.74 17.20 -41.29
CA PRO A 19 13.04 15.99 -41.66
C PRO A 19 12.34 15.42 -40.42
N ALA A 20 11.18 14.83 -40.68
CA ALA A 20 10.39 14.06 -39.75
C ALA A 20 11.26 13.03 -39.02
N ALA A 21 11.55 13.28 -37.76
CA ALA A 21 11.66 12.19 -36.80
C ALA A 21 10.26 12.01 -36.24
N CYS A 22 9.65 10.86 -36.51
CA CYS A 22 8.63 10.32 -35.64
C CYS A 22 9.19 10.41 -34.22
N SER A 23 8.77 11.40 -33.44
CA SER A 23 9.01 11.37 -32.02
C SER A 23 8.16 10.22 -31.50
N GLU A 24 8.81 9.07 -31.28
CA GLU A 24 8.49 8.34 -30.06
C GLU A 24 8.38 9.42 -28.99
N ARG A 25 7.18 9.61 -28.41
CA ARG A 25 6.98 10.51 -27.28
C ARG A 25 8.04 10.08 -26.28
N GLY A 26 9.14 10.84 -26.19
CA GLY A 26 10.18 10.56 -25.22
C GLY A 26 9.48 10.53 -23.89
N GLU A 27 9.51 9.37 -23.23
CA GLU A 27 8.91 9.23 -21.91
C GLU A 27 9.46 10.36 -21.04
N VAL A 28 8.57 11.28 -20.66
CA VAL A 28 8.91 12.35 -19.74
C VAL A 28 9.29 11.65 -18.44
N SER A 29 10.49 11.92 -17.93
CA SER A 29 10.99 11.25 -16.72
C SER A 29 10.04 11.51 -15.55
N ASP A 30 9.71 10.47 -14.78
CA ASP A 30 8.91 10.57 -13.55
C ASP A 30 9.45 11.63 -12.57
N LEU A 31 10.78 11.81 -12.54
CA LEU A 31 11.44 12.83 -11.72
C LEU A 31 11.02 14.25 -12.13
N TYR A 32 10.93 14.51 -13.44
CA TYR A 32 10.50 15.81 -13.94
C TYR A 32 9.02 16.08 -13.59
N ILE A 33 8.15 15.06 -13.71
CA ILE A 33 6.74 15.19 -13.32
C ILE A 33 6.62 15.43 -11.80
N LEU A 34 7.47 14.79 -10.99
CA LEU A 34 7.52 15.04 -9.55
C LEU A 34 7.95 16.47 -9.22
N GLU A 35 8.99 16.98 -9.89
CA GLU A 35 9.46 18.36 -9.72
C GLU A 35 8.37 19.38 -10.12
N GLU A 36 7.61 19.13 -11.18
CA GLU A 36 6.47 19.98 -11.54
C GLU A 36 5.37 19.97 -10.47
N LEU A 37 5.06 18.81 -9.89
CA LEU A 37 4.11 18.70 -8.79
C LEU A 37 4.59 19.47 -7.55
N GLU A 38 5.85 19.29 -7.15
CA GLU A 38 6.42 19.99 -6.00
C GLU A 38 6.44 21.51 -6.21
N THR A 39 6.76 21.95 -7.44
CA THR A 39 6.68 23.37 -7.81
C THR A 39 5.24 23.89 -7.66
N ALA A 40 4.24 23.14 -8.12
CA ALA A 40 2.84 23.53 -7.99
C ALA A 40 2.38 23.56 -6.52
N SER A 41 2.73 22.56 -5.70
CA SER A 41 2.39 22.49 -4.28
C SER A 41 3.08 23.55 -3.43
N SER A 42 4.29 23.99 -3.80
CA SER A 42 5.07 24.97 -3.00
C SER A 42 4.59 26.42 -3.12
N VAL A 43 3.57 26.70 -3.93
CA VAL A 43 3.03 28.06 -4.08
C VAL A 43 2.43 28.55 -2.77
N ALA A 44 2.92 29.69 -2.27
CA ALA A 44 2.51 30.22 -0.96
C ALA A 44 1.06 30.72 -0.91
N ASP A 45 0.57 31.25 -2.03
CA ASP A 45 -0.81 31.73 -2.16
C ASP A 45 -1.76 30.54 -2.42
N PRO A 46 -2.73 30.25 -1.54
CA PRO A 46 -3.56 29.04 -1.64
C PRO A 46 -4.37 28.96 -2.94
N GLU A 47 -4.95 30.07 -3.41
CA GLU A 47 -5.75 30.09 -4.64
C GLU A 47 -4.88 29.78 -5.86
N LYS A 48 -3.70 30.40 -5.96
CA LYS A 48 -2.73 30.11 -7.03
C LYS A 48 -2.16 28.70 -6.93
N ARG A 49 -1.99 28.16 -5.72
CA ARG A 49 -1.57 26.76 -5.52
C ARG A 49 -2.60 25.82 -6.14
N ILE A 50 -3.88 26.02 -5.83
CA ILE A 50 -4.98 25.23 -6.40
C ILE A 50 -5.02 25.37 -7.93
N GLU A 51 -4.87 26.58 -8.46
CA GLU A 51 -4.82 26.81 -9.91
C GLU A 51 -3.68 26.00 -10.56
N ARG A 52 -2.47 26.04 -9.99
CA ARG A 52 -1.31 25.31 -10.49
C ARG A 52 -1.48 23.80 -10.41
N LEU A 53 -2.06 23.29 -9.32
CA LEU A 53 -2.34 21.87 -9.17
C LEU A 53 -3.41 21.39 -10.16
N ARG A 54 -4.43 22.21 -10.47
CA ARG A 54 -5.40 21.91 -11.53
C ARG A 54 -4.76 21.86 -12.91
N ILE A 55 -3.83 22.78 -13.21
CA ILE A 55 -3.05 22.75 -14.46
C ILE A 55 -2.20 21.48 -14.52
N PHE A 56 -1.54 21.11 -13.41
CA PHE A 56 -0.77 19.87 -13.32
C PHE A 56 -1.63 18.64 -13.64
N ILE A 57 -2.82 18.52 -13.04
CA ILE A 57 -3.76 17.42 -13.30
C ILE A 57 -4.18 17.40 -14.78
N GLY A 58 -4.45 18.57 -15.39
CA GLY A 58 -4.80 18.66 -16.81
C GLY A 58 -3.66 18.22 -17.74
N ASN A 59 -2.42 18.51 -17.38
CA ASN A 59 -1.24 18.14 -18.17
C ASN A 59 -0.85 16.66 -17.99
N HIS A 60 -1.10 16.09 -16.80
CA HIS A 60 -0.65 14.76 -16.39
C HIS A 60 -1.80 13.86 -15.94
N GLY A 61 -2.93 13.92 -16.65
CA GLY A 61 -4.18 13.24 -16.27
C GLY A 61 -4.09 11.72 -16.19
N ASP A 62 -3.14 11.09 -16.90
CA ASP A 62 -2.92 9.64 -16.83
C ASP A 62 -1.85 9.26 -15.79
N HIS A 63 -1.13 10.22 -15.23
CA HIS A 63 -0.03 9.95 -14.30
C HIS A 63 -0.54 9.69 -12.87
N PRO A 64 0.05 8.73 -12.11
CA PRO A 64 -0.38 8.44 -10.73
C PRO A 64 -0.28 9.63 -9.77
N TYR A 65 0.63 10.58 -10.02
CA TYR A 65 0.80 11.77 -9.19
C TYR A 65 -0.39 12.74 -9.20
N ARG A 66 -1.35 12.59 -10.12
CA ARG A 66 -2.60 13.37 -10.07
C ARG A 66 -3.37 13.14 -8.76
N ILE A 67 -3.29 11.94 -8.17
CA ILE A 67 -3.94 11.62 -6.89
C ILE A 67 -3.35 12.48 -5.76
N ARG A 68 -2.03 12.67 -5.78
CA ARG A 68 -1.35 13.56 -4.83
C ARG A 68 -1.78 15.00 -5.08
N ALA A 69 -1.83 15.46 -6.33
CA ALA A 69 -2.33 16.80 -6.64
C ALA A 69 -3.78 17.04 -6.18
N TYR A 70 -4.69 16.08 -6.36
CA TYR A 70 -6.04 16.14 -5.80
C TYR A 70 -6.03 16.24 -4.27
N THR A 71 -5.17 15.46 -3.60
CA THR A 71 -5.03 15.48 -2.13
C THR A 71 -4.54 16.85 -1.63
N GLU A 72 -3.57 17.44 -2.33
CA GLU A 72 -2.99 18.74 -1.97
C GLU A 72 -3.98 19.89 -2.21
N ILE A 73 -4.79 19.82 -3.27
CA ILE A 73 -5.91 20.76 -3.47
C ILE A 73 -6.92 20.63 -2.32
N PHE A 74 -7.31 19.39 -1.99
CA PHE A 74 -8.24 19.11 -0.90
C PHE A 74 -7.74 19.69 0.44
N GLU A 75 -6.47 19.45 0.78
CA GLU A 75 -5.83 19.98 1.99
C GLU A 75 -5.81 21.52 1.97
N THR A 76 -5.41 22.12 0.85
CA THR A 76 -5.40 23.58 0.71
C THR A 76 -6.79 24.19 0.89
N ILE A 77 -7.85 23.59 0.34
CA ILE A 77 -9.23 24.08 0.55
C ILE A 77 -9.63 23.93 2.01
N SER A 78 -9.33 22.78 2.62
CA SER A 78 -9.77 22.43 3.97
C SER A 78 -9.08 23.25 5.06
N GLU A 79 -7.80 23.58 4.87
CA GLU A 79 -6.95 24.20 5.88
C GLU A 79 -6.72 25.70 5.65
N ASP A 80 -6.57 26.13 4.39
CA ASP A 80 -6.13 27.49 4.07
C ASP A 80 -7.27 28.41 3.58
N LEU A 81 -8.42 27.86 3.17
CA LEU A 81 -9.47 28.63 2.48
C LEU A 81 -10.86 28.50 3.12
N GLU A 82 -11.70 27.60 2.59
CA GLU A 82 -13.16 27.63 2.78
C GLU A 82 -13.67 26.57 3.79
N GLY A 83 -12.76 25.75 4.33
CA GLY A 83 -13.06 24.76 5.35
C GLY A 83 -13.54 23.41 4.80
N GLU A 84 -14.10 22.58 5.69
CA GLU A 84 -14.40 21.16 5.40
C GLU A 84 -15.41 20.96 4.26
N GLY A 85 -16.50 21.72 4.24
CA GLY A 85 -17.60 21.53 3.28
C GLY A 85 -17.13 21.63 1.82
N PRO A 86 -16.58 22.78 1.39
CA PRO A 86 -16.08 22.95 0.03
C PRO A 86 -14.94 21.99 -0.34
N ALA A 87 -14.13 21.58 0.63
CA ALA A 87 -13.08 20.57 0.39
C ALA A 87 -13.71 19.20 0.05
N LEU A 88 -14.74 18.79 0.78
CA LEU A 88 -15.46 17.53 0.51
C LEU A 88 -16.21 17.58 -0.82
N ASP A 89 -16.84 18.71 -1.17
CA ASP A 89 -17.50 18.91 -2.45
C ASP A 89 -16.51 18.76 -3.61
N PHE A 90 -15.32 19.39 -3.49
CA PHE A 90 -14.25 19.23 -4.47
C PHE A 90 -13.82 17.77 -4.64
N LEU A 91 -13.65 17.04 -3.53
CA LEU A 91 -13.22 15.65 -3.56
C LEU A 91 -14.28 14.73 -4.19
N GLU A 92 -15.56 15.00 -3.92
CA GLU A 92 -16.69 14.29 -4.51
C GLU A 92 -16.73 14.49 -6.03
N GLU A 93 -16.59 15.73 -6.52
CA GLU A 93 -16.48 15.98 -7.95
C GLU A 93 -15.27 15.30 -8.60
N ALA A 94 -14.13 15.25 -7.89
CA ALA A 94 -12.92 14.57 -8.38
C ALA A 94 -13.14 13.05 -8.49
N ILE A 95 -13.81 12.45 -7.50
CA ILE A 95 -14.18 11.03 -7.49
C ILE A 95 -15.12 10.70 -8.64
N GLU A 96 -16.11 11.54 -8.92
CA GLU A 96 -17.07 11.34 -10.02
C GLU A 96 -16.43 11.39 -11.41
N ARG A 97 -15.38 12.20 -11.59
CA ARG A 97 -14.64 12.33 -12.85
C ARG A 97 -13.59 11.23 -13.05
N GLU A 98 -13.16 10.57 -11.98
CA GLU A 98 -12.10 9.58 -12.03
C GLU A 98 -12.63 8.22 -12.52
N SER A 99 -12.02 7.71 -13.59
CA SER A 99 -12.42 6.44 -14.21
C SER A 99 -11.51 5.28 -13.83
N ASP A 100 -10.28 5.55 -13.39
CA ASP A 100 -9.38 4.52 -12.86
C ASP A 100 -9.83 4.08 -11.47
N PRO A 101 -10.22 2.80 -11.28
CA PRO A 101 -10.66 2.30 -9.97
C PRO A 101 -9.62 2.49 -8.86
N GLN A 102 -8.32 2.41 -9.18
CA GLN A 102 -7.27 2.60 -8.20
C GLN A 102 -7.21 4.06 -7.73
N ALA A 103 -7.15 5.02 -8.65
CA ALA A 103 -7.17 6.43 -8.31
C ALA A 103 -8.44 6.82 -7.57
N ARG A 104 -9.61 6.39 -8.06
CA ARG A 104 -10.90 6.65 -7.40
C ARG A 104 -10.92 6.08 -5.98
N GLY A 105 -10.44 4.85 -5.80
CA GLY A 105 -10.32 4.23 -4.48
C GLY A 105 -9.39 4.98 -3.53
N MET A 106 -8.28 5.56 -4.02
CA MET A 106 -7.39 6.38 -3.19
C MET A 106 -8.05 7.71 -2.77
N LEU A 107 -8.83 8.35 -3.65
CA LEU A 107 -9.59 9.55 -3.31
C LEU A 107 -10.69 9.24 -2.28
N GLN A 108 -11.40 8.12 -2.42
CA GLN A 108 -12.37 7.64 -1.42
C GLN A 108 -11.69 7.37 -0.07
N TYR A 109 -10.50 6.79 -0.06
CA TYR A 109 -9.74 6.58 1.17
C TYR A 109 -9.33 7.92 1.81
N ARG A 110 -8.97 8.93 1.01
CA ARG A 110 -8.71 10.28 1.52
C ARG A 110 -9.97 10.89 2.15
N ARG A 111 -11.14 10.75 1.51
CA ARG A 111 -12.44 11.18 2.07
C ARG A 111 -12.71 10.49 3.41
N PHE A 112 -12.51 9.18 3.47
CA PHE A 112 -12.70 8.38 4.67
C PHE A 112 -11.78 8.83 5.82
N THR A 113 -10.47 8.97 5.56
CA THR A 113 -9.49 9.35 6.60
C THR A 113 -9.75 10.74 7.15
N HIS A 114 -10.13 11.69 6.29
CA HIS A 114 -10.55 13.01 6.73
C HIS A 114 -11.75 12.97 7.68
N LEU A 115 -12.81 12.24 7.30
CA LEU A 115 -13.98 12.05 8.16
C LEU A 115 -13.60 11.29 9.43
N TRP A 116 -12.70 10.31 9.36
CA TRP A 116 -12.30 9.51 10.52
C TRP A 116 -11.71 10.36 11.65
N GLU A 117 -11.01 11.43 11.29
CA GLU A 117 -10.40 12.38 12.23
C GLU A 117 -11.40 13.40 12.78
N ARG A 118 -12.40 13.82 11.99
CA ARG A 118 -13.30 14.94 12.33
C ARG A 118 -14.72 14.54 12.69
N ASP A 119 -15.27 13.55 12.01
CA ASP A 119 -16.61 13.00 12.23
C ASP A 119 -16.61 11.48 12.03
N ARG A 120 -16.32 10.78 13.13
CA ARG A 120 -16.21 9.33 13.15
C ARG A 120 -17.49 8.65 12.66
N GLU A 121 -18.68 9.19 12.96
CA GLU A 121 -19.93 8.57 12.55
C GLU A 121 -20.14 8.65 11.04
N ARG A 122 -19.82 9.79 10.42
CA ARG A 122 -19.82 9.92 8.94
C ARG A 122 -18.80 8.98 8.30
N ALA A 123 -17.62 8.84 8.87
CA ALA A 123 -16.61 7.91 8.36
C ALA A 123 -17.11 6.45 8.38
N ILE A 124 -17.76 6.03 9.47
CA ILE A 124 -18.35 4.69 9.59
C ILE A 124 -19.47 4.46 8.58
N ARG A 125 -20.35 5.44 8.37
CA ARG A 125 -21.39 5.36 7.33
C ARG A 125 -20.79 5.23 5.94
N LEU A 126 -19.81 6.07 5.61
CA LEU A 126 -19.09 6.02 4.34
C LEU A 126 -18.42 4.65 4.12
N ALA A 127 -17.77 4.08 5.13
CA ALA A 127 -17.18 2.74 5.03
C ALA A 127 -18.23 1.65 4.70
N GLY A 128 -19.43 1.75 5.29
CA GLY A 128 -20.55 0.87 4.96
C GLY A 128 -21.02 1.03 3.52
N GLU A 129 -21.24 2.28 3.08
CA GLU A 129 -21.64 2.62 1.71
C GLU A 129 -20.62 2.11 0.68
N LEU A 130 -19.32 2.31 0.93
CA LEU A 130 -18.26 1.84 0.04
C LEU A 130 -18.19 0.31 -0.05
N ALA A 131 -18.38 -0.40 1.08
CA ALA A 131 -18.36 -1.86 1.10
C ALA A 131 -19.50 -2.48 0.27
N GLU A 132 -20.66 -1.81 0.26
CA GLU A 132 -21.87 -2.23 -0.47
C GLU A 132 -21.92 -1.65 -1.89
N GLY A 133 -21.12 -0.62 -2.16
CA GLY A 133 -21.07 0.11 -3.42
C GLY A 133 -20.23 -0.55 -4.53
N PRO A 134 -20.07 0.18 -5.65
CA PRO A 134 -19.39 -0.32 -6.85
C PRO A 134 -17.86 -0.26 -6.78
N GLU A 135 -17.28 0.25 -5.68
CA GLU A 135 -15.84 0.32 -5.55
C GLU A 135 -15.21 -1.09 -5.50
N SER A 136 -14.06 -1.22 -6.17
CA SER A 136 -13.40 -2.52 -6.39
C SER A 136 -11.90 -2.49 -6.16
N TYR A 137 -11.38 -1.40 -5.59
CA TYR A 137 -9.95 -1.29 -5.29
C TYR A 137 -9.61 -1.97 -3.97
N TYR A 138 -8.86 -3.08 -4.05
CA TYR A 138 -8.42 -3.88 -2.90
C TYR A 138 -7.89 -3.04 -1.72
N ARG A 139 -6.95 -2.12 -1.98
CA ARG A 139 -6.28 -1.39 -0.89
C ARG A 139 -7.19 -0.40 -0.18
N LEU A 140 -8.20 0.18 -0.85
CA LEU A 140 -9.21 1.02 -0.19
C LEU A 140 -9.84 0.26 0.98
N PHE A 141 -10.36 -0.93 0.70
CA PHE A 141 -11.05 -1.74 1.69
C PHE A 141 -10.11 -2.28 2.77
N LEU A 142 -8.90 -2.66 2.38
CA LEU A 142 -7.87 -3.07 3.34
C LEU A 142 -7.54 -1.94 4.32
N TYR A 143 -7.31 -0.73 3.82
CA TYR A 143 -6.93 0.42 4.65
C TYR A 143 -8.06 0.88 5.56
N ILE A 144 -9.30 0.97 5.05
CA ILE A 144 -10.47 1.24 5.89
C ILE A 144 -10.58 0.20 7.01
N SER A 145 -10.34 -1.08 6.70
CA SER A 145 -10.41 -2.15 7.70
C SER A 145 -9.36 -2.00 8.81
N TYR A 146 -8.16 -1.48 8.52
CA TYR A 146 -7.16 -1.22 9.57
C TYR A 146 -7.64 -0.18 10.58
N HIS A 147 -8.33 0.87 10.13
CA HIS A 147 -8.94 1.86 11.01
C HIS A 147 -10.06 1.26 11.85
N LEU A 148 -10.92 0.44 11.24
CA LEU A 148 -12.09 -0.14 11.90
C LEU A 148 -11.75 -1.25 12.90
N ALA A 149 -10.76 -2.08 12.58
CA ALA A 149 -10.35 -3.21 13.41
C ALA A 149 -9.19 -2.88 14.37
N GLY A 150 -8.51 -1.75 14.17
CA GLY A 150 -7.40 -1.28 14.98
C GLY A 150 -7.83 -0.57 16.27
N GLY A 151 -6.93 -0.56 17.25
CA GLY A 151 -7.10 0.19 18.51
C GLY A 151 -8.03 -0.46 19.54
N GLU A 152 -8.23 0.22 20.65
CA GLU A 152 -9.08 -0.23 21.77
C GLU A 152 -10.56 -0.35 21.36
N GLU A 153 -10.98 0.39 20.33
CA GLU A 153 -12.36 0.39 19.83
C GLU A 153 -12.63 -0.65 18.74
N GLY A 154 -11.67 -1.49 18.35
CA GLY A 154 -11.80 -2.40 17.21
C GLY A 154 -13.02 -3.33 17.28
N GLY A 155 -13.46 -3.71 18.50
CA GLY A 155 -14.68 -4.49 18.70
C GLY A 155 -15.97 -3.74 18.33
N ARG A 156 -15.99 -2.41 18.46
CA ARG A 156 -17.17 -1.56 18.23
C ARG A 156 -17.61 -1.56 16.77
N TYR A 157 -16.66 -1.62 15.85
CA TYR A 157 -16.90 -1.52 14.40
C TYR A 157 -16.67 -2.83 13.65
N ALA A 158 -16.56 -3.94 14.38
CA ALA A 158 -16.32 -5.28 13.85
C ALA A 158 -17.24 -5.67 12.70
N GLY A 159 -18.53 -5.29 12.76
CA GLY A 159 -19.49 -5.60 11.70
C GLY A 159 -19.17 -4.91 10.36
N ILE A 160 -18.66 -3.67 10.40
CA ILE A 160 -18.23 -2.94 9.19
C ILE A 160 -16.86 -3.46 8.75
N ALA A 161 -15.93 -3.65 9.69
CA ALA A 161 -14.60 -4.20 9.42
C ALA A 161 -14.67 -5.55 8.69
N ARG A 162 -15.59 -6.43 9.12
CA ARG A 162 -15.86 -7.70 8.45
C ARG A 162 -16.30 -7.49 7.00
N ARG A 163 -17.25 -6.57 6.74
CA ARG A 163 -17.75 -6.29 5.39
C ARG A 163 -16.65 -5.72 4.49
N THR A 164 -15.86 -4.79 4.99
CA THR A 164 -14.74 -4.20 4.24
C THR A 164 -13.64 -5.24 3.97
N LEU A 165 -13.30 -6.11 4.92
CA LEU A 165 -12.33 -7.18 4.69
C LEU A 165 -12.84 -8.23 3.69
N SER A 166 -14.10 -8.63 3.76
CA SER A 166 -14.70 -9.51 2.74
C SER A 166 -14.67 -8.86 1.36
N LYS A 167 -15.04 -7.58 1.26
CA LYS A 167 -14.95 -6.82 0.00
C LYS A 167 -13.51 -6.72 -0.50
N ALA A 168 -12.52 -6.57 0.38
CA ALA A 168 -11.11 -6.60 0.01
C ALA A 168 -10.73 -7.97 -0.58
N MET A 169 -11.16 -9.09 0.02
CA MET A 169 -10.91 -10.42 -0.54
C MET A 169 -11.54 -10.58 -1.93
N ASP A 170 -12.76 -10.08 -2.15
CA ASP A 170 -13.44 -10.14 -3.44
C ASP A 170 -12.74 -9.27 -4.49
N ALA A 171 -12.25 -8.10 -4.08
CA ALA A 171 -11.51 -7.14 -4.92
C ALA A 171 -10.06 -7.53 -5.20
N ALA A 172 -9.52 -8.55 -4.52
CA ALA A 172 -8.13 -8.97 -4.67
C ALA A 172 -7.84 -9.48 -6.09
N THR A 173 -6.75 -8.98 -6.68
CA THR A 173 -6.33 -9.29 -8.06
C THR A 173 -5.37 -10.48 -8.14
N ASN A 174 -4.84 -10.90 -7.00
CA ASN A 174 -3.90 -12.01 -6.89
C ASN A 174 -4.03 -12.72 -5.53
N ASP A 175 -3.42 -13.89 -5.42
CA ASP A 175 -3.53 -14.75 -4.23
C ASP A 175 -2.90 -14.12 -2.99
N ALA A 176 -1.83 -13.33 -3.14
CA ALA A 176 -1.17 -12.67 -2.01
C ALA A 176 -2.08 -11.60 -1.37
N GLU A 177 -2.75 -10.79 -2.18
CA GLU A 177 -3.75 -9.81 -1.72
C GLU A 177 -4.93 -10.51 -1.04
N ARG A 178 -5.45 -11.57 -1.65
CA ARG A 178 -6.56 -12.37 -1.12
C ARG A 178 -6.20 -12.99 0.22
N ALA A 179 -5.03 -13.62 0.30
CA ALA A 179 -4.52 -14.22 1.53
C ALA A 179 -4.29 -13.17 2.62
N ARG A 180 -3.80 -11.97 2.26
CA ARG A 180 -3.62 -10.89 3.24
C ARG A 180 -4.95 -10.39 3.81
N ALA A 181 -5.97 -10.18 2.98
CA ALA A 181 -7.29 -9.80 3.47
C ALA A 181 -7.96 -10.92 4.28
N ALA A 182 -7.83 -12.17 3.83
CA ALA A 182 -8.30 -13.35 4.56
C ALA A 182 -7.63 -13.49 5.94
N ALA A 183 -6.31 -13.28 6.03
CA ALA A 183 -5.58 -13.34 7.30
C ALA A 183 -6.11 -12.30 8.31
N LEU A 184 -6.35 -11.07 7.85
CA LEU A 184 -6.94 -10.03 8.70
C LEU A 184 -8.38 -10.35 9.09
N LEU A 185 -9.18 -10.90 8.18
CA LEU A 185 -10.54 -11.31 8.47
C LEU A 185 -10.56 -12.43 9.51
N GLY A 186 -9.75 -13.47 9.32
CA GLY A 186 -9.61 -14.56 10.27
C GLY A 186 -9.13 -14.09 11.64
N GLY A 187 -8.13 -13.20 11.68
CA GLY A 187 -7.66 -12.57 12.92
C GLY A 187 -8.72 -11.72 13.61
N LEU A 188 -9.57 -11.01 12.84
CA LEU A 188 -10.73 -10.29 13.38
C LEU A 188 -11.75 -11.26 13.99
N GLU A 189 -12.13 -12.33 13.28
CA GLU A 189 -13.06 -13.34 13.79
C GLU A 189 -12.54 -13.99 15.07
N TRP A 190 -11.23 -14.25 15.13
CA TRP A 190 -10.58 -14.76 16.33
C TRP A 190 -10.74 -13.82 17.52
N LYS A 191 -10.42 -12.54 17.35
CA LYS A 191 -10.56 -11.50 18.38
C LYS A 191 -12.00 -11.32 18.86
N LEU A 192 -12.98 -11.61 18.00
CA LEU A 192 -14.40 -11.59 18.34
C LEU A 192 -14.90 -12.87 19.01
N GLY A 193 -14.04 -13.87 19.20
CA GLY A 193 -14.39 -15.16 19.79
C GLY A 193 -15.03 -16.15 18.83
N ASN A 194 -15.06 -15.86 17.52
CA ASN A 194 -15.59 -16.75 16.48
C ASN A 194 -14.52 -17.73 16.01
N GLU A 195 -14.05 -18.57 16.94
CA GLU A 195 -12.86 -19.40 16.77
C GLU A 195 -12.93 -20.36 15.56
N GLU A 196 -14.05 -21.08 15.37
CA GLU A 196 -14.21 -22.00 14.22
C GLU A 196 -14.15 -21.25 12.88
N ARG A 197 -14.85 -20.12 12.79
CA ARG A 197 -14.84 -19.27 11.59
C ARG A 197 -13.44 -18.71 11.31
N ALA A 198 -12.69 -18.37 12.36
CA ALA A 198 -11.30 -17.95 12.19
C ALA A 198 -10.46 -19.07 11.57
N LEU A 199 -10.58 -20.31 12.07
CA LEU A 199 -9.86 -21.46 11.50
C LEU A 199 -10.26 -21.76 10.06
N GLU A 200 -11.55 -21.75 9.74
CA GLU A 200 -12.07 -21.94 8.37
C GLU A 200 -11.41 -20.98 7.37
N ILE A 201 -11.09 -19.76 7.80
CA ILE A 201 -10.48 -18.72 6.97
C ILE A 201 -8.95 -18.82 6.97
N LEU A 202 -8.34 -19.11 8.12
CA LEU A 202 -6.89 -19.03 8.32
C LEU A 202 -6.14 -20.30 7.89
N GLU A 203 -6.69 -21.49 8.12
CA GLU A 203 -6.03 -22.75 7.79
C GLU A 203 -5.69 -22.88 6.29
N PRO A 204 -6.57 -22.49 5.34
CA PRO A 204 -6.26 -22.55 3.91
C PRO A 204 -5.09 -21.65 3.47
N ILE A 205 -4.74 -20.65 4.28
CA ILE A 205 -3.68 -19.67 4.01
C ILE A 205 -2.53 -19.74 5.02
N ALA A 206 -2.41 -20.87 5.72
CA ALA A 206 -1.27 -21.16 6.58
C ALA A 206 0.05 -21.01 5.82
N GLY A 207 1.11 -20.57 6.51
CA GLY A 207 2.38 -20.18 5.90
C GLY A 207 2.48 -18.68 5.57
N THR A 208 1.39 -17.93 5.63
CA THR A 208 1.46 -16.46 5.63
C THR A 208 1.68 -15.94 7.05
N THR A 209 2.54 -14.93 7.21
CA THR A 209 2.91 -14.34 8.50
C THR A 209 1.68 -13.99 9.36
N ALA A 210 0.71 -13.27 8.77
CA ALA A 210 -0.47 -12.83 9.52
C ALA A 210 -1.41 -13.99 9.89
N ALA A 211 -1.48 -15.05 9.07
CA ALA A 211 -2.31 -16.20 9.40
C ALA A 211 -1.67 -17.07 10.49
N ASP A 212 -0.37 -17.36 10.34
CA ASP A 212 0.35 -18.21 11.29
C ASP A 212 0.43 -17.61 12.70
N GLU A 213 0.45 -16.28 12.83
CA GLU A 213 0.31 -15.60 14.12
C GLU A 213 -1.00 -15.95 14.82
N SER A 214 -2.13 -15.80 14.12
CA SER A 214 -3.45 -16.10 14.68
C SER A 214 -3.64 -17.61 14.90
N LEU A 215 -3.21 -18.46 13.96
CA LEU A 215 -3.27 -19.91 14.08
C LEU A 215 -2.47 -20.43 15.29
N GLY A 216 -1.27 -19.89 15.52
CA GLY A 216 -0.45 -20.24 16.67
C GLY A 216 -1.19 -19.99 17.98
N GLU A 217 -1.81 -18.81 18.12
CA GLU A 217 -2.59 -18.46 19.32
C GLU A 217 -3.83 -19.34 19.50
N ILE A 218 -4.59 -19.57 18.42
CA ILE A 218 -5.81 -20.40 18.44
C ILE A 218 -5.46 -21.82 18.88
N TYR A 219 -4.51 -22.47 18.20
CA TYR A 219 -4.13 -23.84 18.52
C TYR A 219 -3.51 -23.95 19.92
N TRP A 220 -2.75 -22.94 20.36
CA TRP A 220 -2.19 -22.93 21.71
C TRP A 220 -3.30 -22.90 22.77
N LYS A 221 -4.34 -22.09 22.57
CA LYS A 221 -5.49 -22.03 23.48
C LYS A 221 -6.30 -23.34 23.48
N ARG A 222 -6.43 -24.01 22.33
CA ARG A 222 -7.06 -25.35 22.22
C ARG A 222 -6.25 -26.47 22.88
N GLY A 223 -5.00 -26.21 23.24
CA GLY A 223 -4.08 -27.24 23.73
C GLY A 223 -3.48 -28.10 22.60
N GLU A 224 -3.67 -27.72 21.35
CA GLU A 224 -3.08 -28.35 20.17
C GLU A 224 -1.62 -27.90 19.99
N ARG A 225 -0.78 -28.23 20.98
CA ARG A 225 0.57 -27.66 21.15
C ARG A 225 1.48 -27.82 19.93
N GLU A 226 1.45 -28.99 19.31
CA GLU A 226 2.26 -29.28 18.12
C GLU A 226 1.88 -28.40 16.93
N LYS A 227 0.57 -28.23 16.66
CA LYS A 227 0.11 -27.36 15.59
C LYS A 227 0.43 -25.90 15.85
N ALA A 228 0.30 -25.47 17.11
CA ALA A 228 0.65 -24.13 17.51
C ALA A 228 2.15 -23.84 17.28
N LEU A 229 3.03 -24.77 17.67
CA LEU A 229 4.46 -24.65 17.42
C LEU A 229 4.79 -24.63 15.93
N GLU A 230 4.18 -25.51 15.14
CA GLU A 230 4.39 -25.55 13.70
C GLU A 230 3.98 -24.22 13.03
N ALA A 231 2.90 -23.57 13.48
CA ALA A 231 2.55 -22.21 13.05
C ALA A 231 3.58 -21.16 13.49
N TYR A 232 3.99 -21.16 14.77
CA TYR A 232 5.00 -20.22 15.27
C TYR A 232 6.38 -20.40 14.62
N ILE A 233 6.77 -21.62 14.26
CA ILE A 233 8.02 -21.91 13.54
C ILE A 233 7.97 -21.31 12.13
N ARG A 234 6.85 -21.48 11.40
CA ARG A 234 6.66 -20.81 10.09
C ARG A 234 6.69 -19.29 10.21
N LEU A 235 6.05 -18.75 11.25
CA LEU A 235 6.07 -17.33 11.54
C LEU A 235 7.50 -16.81 11.79
N ALA A 236 8.30 -17.48 12.62
CA ALA A 236 9.69 -17.11 12.89
C ALA A 236 10.65 -17.34 11.70
N ALA A 237 10.29 -18.24 10.79
CA ALA A 237 10.98 -18.39 9.52
C ALA A 237 10.80 -17.13 8.66
N ALA A 238 9.57 -16.62 8.55
CA ALA A 238 9.25 -15.42 7.79
C ALA A 238 9.69 -14.11 8.48
N ALA A 239 9.57 -14.03 9.80
CA ALA A 239 9.86 -12.84 10.61
C ALA A 239 10.77 -13.23 11.80
N PRO A 240 12.11 -13.20 11.63
CA PRO A 240 13.06 -13.70 12.62
C PRO A 240 12.90 -13.12 14.04
N GLY A 241 12.50 -11.85 14.16
CA GLY A 241 12.31 -11.19 15.45
C GLY A 241 11.20 -11.80 16.31
N VAL A 242 10.21 -12.46 15.68
CA VAL A 242 9.06 -13.05 16.39
C VAL A 242 9.48 -14.20 17.31
N ARG A 243 10.61 -14.86 17.04
CA ARG A 243 11.14 -15.93 17.89
C ARG A 243 11.34 -15.49 19.33
N GLU A 244 11.96 -14.32 19.50
CA GLU A 244 12.21 -13.74 20.81
C GLU A 244 10.92 -13.15 21.39
N GLU A 245 10.19 -12.36 20.60
CA GLU A 245 8.94 -11.69 21.01
C GLU A 245 7.92 -12.67 21.60
N ARG A 246 7.75 -13.83 20.97
CA ARG A 246 6.78 -14.86 21.39
C ARG A 246 7.42 -15.97 22.22
N SER A 247 8.70 -15.82 22.61
CA SER A 247 9.43 -16.81 23.42
C SER A 247 9.34 -18.24 22.86
N ILE A 248 9.51 -18.39 21.54
CA ILE A 248 9.30 -19.68 20.85
C ILE A 248 10.23 -20.76 21.38
N ASP A 249 11.45 -20.44 21.78
CA ASP A 249 12.37 -21.40 22.43
C ASP A 249 11.76 -22.02 23.69
N SER A 250 11.11 -21.22 24.53
CA SER A 250 10.43 -21.69 25.74
C SER A 250 9.20 -22.53 25.40
N LEU A 251 8.41 -22.11 24.40
CA LEU A 251 7.26 -22.88 23.93
C LEU A 251 7.70 -24.23 23.35
N TYR A 252 8.79 -24.25 22.59
CA TYR A 252 9.36 -25.45 21.99
C TYR A 252 9.88 -26.41 23.06
N ALA A 253 10.63 -25.91 24.05
CA ALA A 253 11.12 -26.73 25.17
C ALA A 253 9.99 -27.31 26.02
N LEU A 254 8.83 -26.64 26.11
CA LEU A 254 7.66 -27.14 26.81
C LEU A 254 7.03 -28.36 26.11
N VAL A 255 7.01 -28.36 24.77
CA VAL A 255 6.41 -29.44 23.97
C VAL A 255 7.40 -30.56 23.69
N HIS A 256 8.69 -30.22 23.53
CA HIS A 256 9.79 -31.14 23.31
C HIS A 256 10.87 -31.01 24.40
N PRO A 257 10.62 -31.51 25.64
CA PRO A 257 11.61 -31.44 26.72
C PRO A 257 12.91 -32.15 26.34
N GLY A 258 14.04 -31.43 26.38
CA GLY A 258 15.35 -31.94 25.98
C GLY A 258 15.57 -32.05 24.47
N GLY A 259 14.61 -31.60 23.66
CA GLY A 259 14.72 -31.54 22.20
C GLY A 259 15.62 -30.39 21.75
N GLY A 260 16.66 -30.72 20.97
CA GLY A 260 17.35 -29.75 20.13
C GLY A 260 16.65 -29.59 18.77
N GLY A 261 17.23 -28.80 17.87
CA GLY A 261 16.84 -28.81 16.45
C GLY A 261 15.83 -27.74 16.02
N LEU A 262 15.35 -26.88 16.93
CA LEU A 262 14.49 -25.74 16.56
C LEU A 262 15.11 -24.86 15.47
N ASP A 263 16.41 -24.58 15.55
CA ASP A 263 17.14 -23.84 14.52
C ASP A 263 17.05 -24.52 13.15
N GLY A 264 17.16 -25.85 13.12
CA GLY A 264 17.04 -26.65 11.90
C GLY A 264 15.63 -26.57 11.30
N LEU A 265 14.60 -26.66 12.15
CA LEU A 265 13.19 -26.55 11.73
C LEU A 265 12.88 -25.16 11.15
N ILE A 266 13.28 -24.09 11.86
CA ILE A 266 13.11 -22.72 11.35
C ILE A 266 13.85 -22.54 10.03
N TRP A 267 15.08 -23.06 9.93
CA TRP A 267 15.89 -22.97 8.72
C TRP A 267 15.25 -23.71 7.54
N GLU A 268 14.69 -24.90 7.76
CA GLU A 268 13.98 -25.67 6.74
C GLU A 268 12.80 -24.88 6.17
N LYS A 269 12.03 -24.20 7.03
CA LYS A 269 10.90 -23.36 6.59
C LYS A 269 11.32 -22.06 5.89
N ARG A 270 12.54 -21.57 6.11
CA ARG A 270 13.08 -20.37 5.42
C ARG A 270 13.45 -20.63 3.98
N ILE A 271 13.82 -21.87 3.65
CA ILE A 271 14.25 -22.22 2.30
C ILE A 271 13.01 -22.33 1.42
N ILE A 272 12.67 -21.23 0.74
CA ILE A 272 11.67 -21.24 -0.31
C ILE A 272 12.31 -21.84 -1.56
N CYS A 273 12.08 -23.13 -1.79
CA CYS A 273 12.50 -23.80 -3.01
C CYS A 273 11.41 -23.62 -4.08
N CYS A 274 11.35 -22.45 -4.72
CA CYS A 274 10.53 -22.28 -5.92
C CYS A 274 11.20 -23.03 -7.08
N GLU A 275 10.45 -23.91 -7.76
CA GLU A 275 10.96 -24.72 -8.87
C GLU A 275 11.47 -23.85 -10.03
N GLU A 276 10.86 -22.68 -10.26
CA GLU A 276 11.39 -21.65 -11.16
C GLU A 276 11.15 -20.24 -10.59
N LEU A 277 12.22 -19.48 -10.40
CA LEU A 277 12.11 -18.03 -10.26
C LEU A 277 11.67 -17.45 -11.60
N VAL A 278 10.48 -16.84 -11.64
CA VAL A 278 10.02 -16.11 -12.82
C VAL A 278 11.06 -15.05 -13.17
N PRO A 279 11.47 -14.92 -14.46
CA PRO A 279 12.33 -13.84 -14.91
C PRO A 279 11.79 -12.49 -14.44
N HIS A 280 12.46 -11.89 -13.46
CA HIS A 280 12.07 -10.61 -12.90
C HIS A 280 13.28 -9.68 -12.90
N ARG A 281 13.03 -8.41 -13.21
CA ARG A 281 14.04 -7.36 -13.12
C ARG A 281 13.73 -6.51 -11.91
N PHE A 282 14.72 -6.27 -11.06
CA PHE A 282 14.60 -5.41 -9.90
C PHE A 282 15.80 -4.48 -9.82
N VAL A 283 15.67 -3.39 -9.10
CA VAL A 283 16.73 -2.42 -8.85
C VAL A 283 17.06 -2.45 -7.36
N ASP A 284 18.34 -2.50 -7.00
CA ASP A 284 18.74 -2.41 -5.59
C ASP A 284 18.69 -0.98 -5.05
N ILE A 285 18.99 -0.82 -3.76
CA ILE A 285 19.06 0.48 -3.08
C ILE A 285 20.15 1.41 -3.64
N GLU A 286 21.13 0.88 -4.40
CA GLU A 286 22.19 1.64 -5.06
C GLU A 286 21.84 1.95 -6.53
N GLY A 287 20.63 1.61 -7.00
CA GLY A 287 20.20 1.85 -8.37
C GLY A 287 20.71 0.82 -9.39
N ARG A 288 21.35 -0.28 -8.95
CA ARG A 288 21.84 -1.32 -9.86
C ARG A 288 20.69 -2.22 -10.28
N ALA A 289 20.52 -2.40 -11.59
CA ALA A 289 19.52 -3.30 -12.16
C ALA A 289 20.01 -4.75 -12.17
N TYR A 290 19.17 -5.64 -11.66
CA TYR A 290 19.38 -7.08 -11.63
C TYR A 290 18.32 -7.76 -12.50
N ASP A 291 18.72 -8.83 -13.16
CA ASP A 291 17.84 -9.68 -13.96
C ASP A 291 17.96 -11.10 -13.41
N LEU A 292 16.90 -11.60 -12.79
CA LEU A 292 16.88 -12.93 -12.18
C LEU A 292 17.13 -14.04 -13.20
N ALA A 293 16.78 -13.85 -14.48
CA ALA A 293 17.05 -14.85 -15.51
C ALA A 293 18.56 -15.10 -15.69
N ARG A 294 19.39 -14.06 -15.49
CA ARG A 294 20.86 -14.17 -15.56
C ARG A 294 21.47 -14.86 -14.34
N MET A 295 20.68 -15.07 -13.29
CA MET A 295 21.11 -15.71 -12.05
C MET A 295 20.74 -17.20 -12.01
N LYS A 296 20.18 -17.78 -13.09
CA LYS A 296 19.83 -19.20 -13.17
C LYS A 296 21.03 -20.10 -12.84
N GLY A 297 20.82 -21.07 -11.96
CA GLY A 297 21.88 -21.99 -11.49
C GLY A 297 22.83 -21.42 -10.44
N ARG A 298 22.61 -20.18 -9.97
CA ARG A 298 23.37 -19.57 -8.87
C ARG A 298 22.49 -19.50 -7.61
N ARG A 299 23.13 -19.54 -6.44
CA ARG A 299 22.47 -19.19 -5.18
C ARG A 299 22.45 -17.67 -5.07
N LEU A 300 21.26 -17.09 -4.95
CA LEU A 300 21.07 -15.66 -4.74
C LEU A 300 20.57 -15.44 -3.31
N VAL A 301 21.21 -14.52 -2.58
CA VAL A 301 20.73 -14.05 -1.28
C VAL A 301 20.23 -12.63 -1.49
N LEU A 302 18.92 -12.43 -1.35
CA LEU A 302 18.30 -11.10 -1.42
C LEU A 302 18.07 -10.61 0.01
N MET A 303 18.74 -9.52 0.38
CA MET A 303 18.40 -8.78 1.60
C MET A 303 17.40 -7.71 1.23
N VAL A 304 16.13 -7.95 1.57
CA VAL A 304 15.07 -6.96 1.38
C VAL A 304 15.00 -6.12 2.65
N TRP A 305 15.31 -4.83 2.53
CA TRP A 305 15.05 -3.85 3.58
C TRP A 305 13.63 -3.33 3.37
N GLN A 306 12.69 -3.74 4.20
CA GLN A 306 11.45 -2.99 4.37
C GLN A 306 11.73 -1.87 5.38
N PRO A 307 11.69 -0.59 4.98
CA PRO A 307 11.63 0.49 5.96
C PRO A 307 10.32 0.33 6.72
N THR A 308 10.43 -0.03 8.00
CA THR A 308 9.33 0.06 8.97
C THR A 308 9.02 1.50 9.30
#